data_AF-A0A355WI94-F1
#
_entry.id   AF-A0A355WI94-F1
#
_cell.length_a   1.000
_cell.length_b   1.000
_cell.length_c   1.000
_cell.angle_alpha   90.00
_cell.angle_beta   90.00
_cell.angle_gamma   90.00
#
_symmetry.space_group_name_H-M   'P 1'
#
loop_
_entity.id
_entity.type
_entity.pdbx_description
1 polymer ?
#
loop_
_entity_poly.entity_id
_entity_poly.type
_entity_poly.pdbx_seq_one_letter_code
_entity_poly.pdbx_strand_id
1 'polypeptide(L)' 'ANLAAALLGTGVLTFRNSAISGAPRGPFCMMGACYDCRVKVAGETVQACMTIVRAGMVVEQADG' A
#
# COMPACT_ATOMS: atom_id res chain seq x y z
N ALA A 1 -11.77 8.52 1.21
CA ALA A 1 -10.80 7.72 1.98
C ALA A 1 -9.51 7.57 1.16
N ASN A 2 -8.34 7.56 1.82
CA ASN A 2 -7.10 7.18 1.13
C ASN A 2 -7.04 5.66 0.95
N LEU A 3 -6.21 5.21 0.02
CA LEU A 3 -6.14 3.81 -0.40
C LEU A 3 -5.67 2.89 0.73
N ALA A 4 -4.72 3.33 1.55
CA ALA A 4 -4.27 2.56 2.71
C ALA A 4 -5.41 2.28 3.70
N ALA A 5 -6.21 3.28 4.05
CA ALA A 5 -7.33 3.11 4.97
C ALA A 5 -8.41 2.19 4.38
N ALA A 6 -8.68 2.28 3.08
CA ALA A 6 -9.64 1.40 2.42
C ALA A 6 -9.21 -0.08 2.45
N LEU A 7 -7.93 -0.36 2.14
CA LEU A 7 -7.37 -1.71 2.18
C LEU A 7 -7.31 -2.27 3.61
N LEU A 8 -6.93 -1.45 4.60
CA LEU A 8 -6.97 -1.86 6.00
C LEU A 8 -8.40 -2.20 6.45
N GLY A 9 -9.39 -1.41 6.00
CA GLY A 9 -10.81 -1.64 6.29
C GLY A 9 -11.36 -2.95 5.73
N THR A 10 -10.71 -3.54 4.73
CA THR A 10 -11.06 -4.86 4.19
C THR A 10 -10.20 -6.00 4.76
N GLY A 11 -9.32 -5.72 5.73
CA GLY A 11 -8.46 -6.72 6.38
C GLY A 11 -7.11 -6.96 5.68
N VAL A 12 -6.76 -6.17 4.65
CA VAL A 12 -5.44 -6.25 4.02
C VAL A 12 -4.42 -5.56 4.94
N LEU A 13 -3.55 -6.35 5.57
CA LEU A 13 -2.52 -5.84 6.49
C LEU A 13 -1.12 -5.77 5.86
N THR A 14 -0.88 -6.55 4.79
CA THR A 14 0.43 -6.62 4.11
C THR A 14 0.32 -6.02 2.71
N PHE A 15 1.12 -4.99 2.45
CA PHE A 15 1.10 -4.19 1.22
C PHE A 15 2.31 -4.50 0.32
N ARG A 16 3.41 -4.92 0.93
CA ARG A 16 4.61 -5.49 0.29
C ARG A 16 5.41 -6.28 1.32
N ASN A 17 6.45 -6.95 0.87
CA ASN A 17 7.47 -7.53 1.75
C ASN A 17 8.74 -6.70 1.68
N SER A 18 9.52 -6.63 2.76
CA SER A 18 10.83 -5.97 2.73
C SER A 18 11.75 -6.70 1.75
N ALA A 19 12.39 -5.95 0.83
CA ALA A 19 13.40 -6.52 -0.08
C ALA A 19 14.60 -7.13 0.66
N ILE A 20 14.88 -6.70 1.90
CA ILE A 20 16.04 -7.15 2.68
C ILE A 20 15.68 -8.38 3.53
N SER A 21 14.61 -8.28 4.34
CA SER A 21 14.28 -9.34 5.31
C SER A 21 13.12 -10.24 4.90
N GLY A 22 12.43 -9.93 3.81
CA GLY A 22 11.18 -10.61 3.42
C GLY A 22 10.00 -10.34 4.37
N ALA A 23 10.20 -9.58 5.46
CA ALA A 23 9.16 -9.34 6.45
C ALA A 23 7.98 -8.56 5.85
N PRO A 24 6.73 -8.90 6.21
CA PRO A 24 5.56 -8.19 5.72
C PRO A 24 5.57 -6.75 6.20
N ARG A 25 5.16 -5.84 5.31
CA ARG A 25 5.07 -4.41 5.59
C ARG A 25 3.69 -3.89 5.27
N GLY A 26 3.20 -3.03 6.14
CA GLY A 26 1.92 -2.32 6.00
C GLY A 26 2.03 -0.87 6.45
N PRO A 27 0.97 -0.06 6.25
CA PRO A 27 0.97 1.35 6.61
C PRO A 27 1.24 1.54 8.11
N PHE A 28 2.29 2.31 8.44
CA PHE A 28 2.61 2.67 9.82
C PHE A 28 2.35 4.16 10.09
N CYS A 29 3.02 5.05 9.36
CA CYS A 29 2.93 6.50 9.62
C CYS A 29 1.67 7.17 9.06
N MET A 30 0.98 6.56 8.09
CA MET A 30 -0.17 7.14 7.36
C MET A 30 0.06 8.54 6.72
N MET A 31 1.33 8.95 6.56
CA MET A 31 1.72 10.29 6.08
C MET A 31 2.78 10.27 4.96
N GLY A 32 3.11 9.08 4.43
CA GLY A 32 4.11 8.91 3.38
C GLY A 32 5.57 8.85 3.84
N ALA A 33 5.87 9.02 5.13
CA ALA A 33 7.25 9.03 5.63
C ALA A 33 7.90 7.62 5.69
N CYS A 34 7.16 6.58 6.06
CA CYS A 34 7.71 5.24 6.28
C CYS A 34 7.94 4.42 5.00
N TYR A 35 7.33 4.83 3.89
CA TYR A 35 7.26 4.04 2.65
C TYR A 35 6.69 2.62 2.80
N ASP A 36 6.09 2.29 3.95
CA ASP A 36 5.68 0.91 4.20
C ASP A 36 4.38 0.47 3.51
N CYS A 37 3.62 1.44 2.99
CA CYS A 37 2.32 1.26 2.33
C CYS A 37 2.38 1.28 0.79
N ARG A 38 3.54 1.01 0.18
CA ARG A 38 3.64 0.99 -1.29
C ARG A 38 2.82 -0.17 -1.86
N VAL A 39 2.09 0.12 -2.95
CA VAL A 39 1.31 -0.84 -3.75
C VAL A 39 1.46 -0.49 -5.22
N LYS A 40 1.14 -1.43 -6.11
CA LYS A 40 1.05 -1.19 -7.54
C LYS A 40 -0.39 -0.87 -7.94
N VAL A 41 -0.58 0.20 -8.70
CA VAL A 41 -1.87 0.59 -9.30
C VAL A 41 -1.61 0.93 -10.76
N ALA A 42 -2.27 0.22 -11.67
CA ALA A 42 -2.09 0.39 -13.12
C ALA A 42 -0.60 0.32 -13.56
N GLY A 43 0.17 -0.60 -12.96
CA GLY A 43 1.59 -0.78 -13.26
C GLY A 43 2.54 0.18 -12.54
N GLU A 44 2.04 1.24 -11.90
CA GLU A 44 2.88 2.21 -11.17
C GLU A 44 2.90 1.91 -9.68
N THR A 45 4.07 2.05 -9.05
CA THR A 45 4.17 1.94 -7.60
C THR A 45 3.88 3.27 -6.92
N VAL A 46 2.85 3.29 -6.07
CA VAL A 46 2.37 4.49 -5.38
C VAL A 46 2.33 4.28 -3.87
N GLN A 47 2.34 5.36 -3.10
CA GLN A 47 2.15 5.30 -1.64
C GLN A 47 0.65 5.29 -1.32
N ALA A 48 0.11 4.14 -0.89
CA ALA A 48 -1.33 3.99 -0.67
C ALA A 48 -1.92 5.02 0.33
N CYS A 49 -1.15 5.44 1.35
CA CYS A 49 -1.63 6.46 2.29
C CYS A 49 -1.77 7.87 1.68
N MET A 50 -1.10 8.12 0.55
CA MET A 50 -1.15 9.40 -0.19
C MET A 50 -2.04 9.32 -1.44
N THR A 51 -2.55 8.14 -1.79
CA THR A 51 -3.39 7.92 -2.98
C THR A 51 -4.88 7.93 -2.61
N ILE A 52 -5.69 8.67 -3.37
CA ILE A 52 -7.15 8.68 -3.22
C ILE A 52 -7.78 7.49 -3.94
N VAL A 53 -8.76 6.86 -3.28
CA VAL A 53 -9.52 5.75 -3.86
C VAL A 53 -10.42 6.22 -5.00
N ARG A 54 -10.41 5.49 -6.12
CA ARG A 54 -11.33 5.64 -7.25
C ARG A 54 -12.00 4.32 -7.57
N ALA A 55 -13.22 4.38 -8.12
CA ALA A 55 -13.95 3.19 -8.55
C ALA A 55 -13.18 2.47 -9.67
N GLY A 56 -13.20 1.13 -9.64
CA GLY A 56 -12.54 0.30 -10.65
C GLY A 56 -11.01 0.22 -10.53
N MET A 57 -10.39 0.76 -9.47
CA MET A 57 -8.96 0.59 -9.27
C MET A 57 -8.61 -0.87 -8.96
N VAL A 58 -7.68 -1.41 -9.73
CA VAL A 58 -7.02 -2.70 -9.48
C VAL A 58 -5.73 -2.42 -8.74
N VAL A 59 -5.56 -3.06 -7.59
CA VAL A 59 -4.40 -2.86 -6.71
C VAL A 59 -3.67 -4.19 -6.58
N GLU A 60 -2.36 -4.15 -6.80
CA GLU A 60 -1.47 -5.28 -6.68
C GLU A 60 -0.45 -5.02 -5.55
N GLN A 61 0.04 -6.09 -4.96
CA GLN A 61 1.12 -5.98 -3.99
C GLN A 61 2.36 -5.41 -4.68
N ALA A 62 3.04 -4.44 -4.06
CA ALA A 62 4.28 -3.92 -4.63
C ALA A 62 5.41 -4.94 -4.46
N ASP A 63 6.32 -4.97 -5.44
CA ASP A 63 7.61 -5.65 -5.28
C ASP A 63 8.43 -4.91 -4.21
N GLY A 64 9.36 -5.62 -3.55
CA GLY A 64 10.10 -5.18 -2.36
C GLY A 64 10.44 -3.70 -2.28
#